data_AF-X1D5S8-F1
#
_entry.id   AF-X1D5S8-F1
#
_cell.length_a   1.000
_cell.length_b   1.000
_cell.length_c   1.000
_cell.angle_alpha   90.00
_cell.angle_beta   90.00
_cell.angle_gamma   90.00
#
_symmetry.space_group_name_H-M   'P 1'
#
loop_
_entity.id
_entity.type
_entity.pdbx_description
1 polymer ?
#
loop_
_entity_poly.entity_id
_entity_poly.type
_entity_poly.pdbx_seq_one_letter_code
_entity_poly.pdbx_strand_id
1 'polypeptide(L)'
;MAVFSDYYLNKIIDHMLRGVEFTPPATVYVALFSADTGLQANNPTAELSDGGYARQTLALDAAAGGESANTALIEFPEATGDWDAVTHAAMVDHVDNTDWGVDVNVLM
;
A
#
# COMPACT_ATOMS: atom_id res chain seq x y z
N MET A 1 0.92 -3.02 -11.72
CA MET A 1 -0.26 -3.74 -11.21
C MET A 1 -1.10 -2.77 -10.38
N ALA A 2 -2.42 -2.72 -10.58
CA ALA A 2 -3.36 -2.01 -9.71
C ALA A 2 -4.48 -3.02 -9.39
N VAL A 3 -4.11 -4.05 -8.63
CA VAL A 3 -5.00 -5.13 -8.20
C VAL A 3 -4.81 -5.31 -6.71
N PHE A 4 -5.92 -5.55 -5.99
CA PHE A 4 -5.85 -5.83 -4.57
C PHE A 4 -4.93 -7.02 -4.27
N SER A 5 -4.22 -6.97 -3.15
CA SER A 5 -3.45 -8.10 -2.66
C SER A 5 -4.38 -9.26 -2.27
N ASP A 6 -3.82 -10.48 -2.26
CA ASP A 6 -4.54 -11.67 -1.81
C ASP A 6 -5.00 -11.50 -0.35
N TYR A 7 -4.21 -10.82 0.48
CA TYR A 7 -4.58 -10.47 1.86
C TYR A 7 -5.86 -9.65 1.90
N TYR A 8 -5.91 -8.52 1.19
CA TYR A 8 -7.04 -7.61 1.25
C TYR A 8 -8.28 -8.20 0.59
N LEU A 9 -8.10 -8.95 -0.51
CA LEU A 9 -9.18 -9.67 -1.16
C LEU A 9 -9.83 -10.70 -0.21
N ASN A 10 -9.02 -11.48 0.52
CA ASN A 10 -9.53 -12.42 1.52
C ASN A 10 -10.31 -11.69 2.62
N LYS A 11 -9.81 -10.56 3.14
CA LYS A 11 -10.52 -9.75 4.14
C LYS A 11 -11.87 -9.24 3.62
N ILE A 12 -11.94 -8.75 2.39
CA ILE A 12 -13.19 -8.31 1.77
C ILE A 12 -14.17 -9.48 1.62
N ILE A 13 -13.71 -10.62 1.11
CA ILE A 13 -14.55 -11.81 0.91
C ILE A 13 -15.11 -12.31 2.25
N ASP A 14 -14.28 -12.39 3.29
CA ASP A 14 -14.69 -12.81 4.63
C ASP A 14 -15.67 -11.82 5.26
N HIS A 15 -15.44 -10.52 5.08
CA HIS A 15 -16.33 -9.48 5.56
C HIS A 15 -17.72 -9.58 4.90
N MET A 16 -17.75 -9.70 3.57
CA MET A 16 -18.98 -9.68 2.79
C MET A 16 -19.78 -10.99 2.84
N LEU A 17 -19.10 -12.15 2.86
CA LEU A 17 -19.76 -13.46 2.71
C LEU A 17 -19.81 -14.28 3.99
N ARG A 18 -18.99 -13.96 5.00
CA ARG A 18 -18.88 -14.74 6.25
C ARG A 18 -19.20 -13.92 7.50
N GLY A 19 -19.45 -12.62 7.37
CA GLY A 19 -19.75 -11.74 8.50
C GLY A 19 -18.58 -11.61 9.48
N VAL A 20 -17.35 -11.85 9.01
CA VAL A 20 -16.15 -11.66 9.82
C VAL A 20 -15.88 -10.17 9.92
N GLU A 21 -15.76 -9.66 11.14
CA GLU A 21 -15.37 -8.27 11.34
C GLU A 21 -13.95 -8.03 10.83
N PHE A 22 -13.80 -6.98 10.04
CA PHE A 22 -12.53 -6.47 9.57
C PHE A 22 -12.47 -4.98 9.93
N THR A 23 -11.47 -4.62 10.73
CA THR A 23 -11.20 -3.21 11.03
C THR A 23 -10.15 -2.72 10.03
N PRO A 24 -10.50 -1.84 9.08
CA PRO A 24 -9.52 -1.28 8.15
C PRO A 24 -8.49 -0.44 8.89
N PRO A 25 -7.27 -0.28 8.32
CA PRO A 25 -6.24 0.55 8.93
C PRO A 25 -6.69 2.01 9.02
N ALA A 26 -6.35 2.67 10.12
CA ALA A 26 -6.71 4.07 10.36
C ALA A 26 -5.99 5.05 9.42
N THR A 27 -4.86 4.64 8.84
CA THR A 27 -4.09 5.43 7.88
C THR A 27 -3.52 4.47 6.85
N VAL A 28 -3.62 4.87 5.58
CA VAL A 28 -3.01 4.16 4.45
C VAL A 28 -1.83 4.99 3.97
N TYR A 29 -0.83 4.33 3.42
CA TYR A 29 0.37 4.95 2.87
C TYR A 29 0.60 4.48 1.43
N VAL A 30 1.29 5.28 0.64
CA VAL A 30 1.82 4.89 -0.67
C VAL A 30 3.29 4.56 -0.51
N ALA A 31 3.63 3.33 -0.88
CA ALA A 31 5.00 2.84 -0.97
C ALA A 31 5.42 2.70 -2.44
N LEU A 32 6.70 2.96 -2.74
CA LEU A 32 7.29 2.84 -4.06
C LEU A 32 8.18 1.60 -4.14
N PHE A 33 8.15 0.94 -5.30
CA PHE A 33 8.85 -0.31 -5.55
C PHE A 33 9.64 -0.26 -6.85
N SER A 34 10.81 -0.89 -6.85
CA SER A 34 11.66 -1.02 -8.03
C SER A 34 11.24 -2.19 -8.94
N ALA A 35 10.46 -3.14 -8.43
CA ALA A 35 9.88 -4.23 -9.19
C ALA A 35 8.55 -4.75 -8.57
N ASP A 36 7.74 -5.44 -9.38
CA ASP A 36 6.55 -6.16 -8.91
C ASP A 36 6.93 -7.57 -8.43
N THR A 37 7.62 -7.64 -7.28
CA THR A 37 8.01 -8.90 -6.67
C THR A 37 7.29 -9.06 -5.35
N GLY A 38 6.20 -9.84 -5.34
CA GLY A 38 5.50 -10.24 -4.11
C GLY A 38 4.39 -9.29 -3.64
N LEU A 39 4.07 -8.23 -4.39
CA LEU A 39 3.01 -7.28 -4.04
C LEU A 39 1.64 -7.95 -3.90
N GLN A 40 1.24 -8.75 -4.90
CA GLN A 40 -0.04 -9.48 -4.85
C GLN A 40 -0.09 -10.47 -3.68
N ALA A 41 1.01 -11.19 -3.44
CA ALA A 41 1.11 -12.20 -2.40
C ALA A 41 1.27 -11.61 -0.98
N ASN A 42 1.20 -10.27 -0.83
CA ASN A 42 1.38 -9.58 0.43
C ASN A 42 2.75 -9.86 1.10
N ASN A 43 3.79 -10.02 0.30
CA ASN A 43 5.16 -10.23 0.76
C ASN A 43 6.18 -9.60 -0.21
N PRO A 44 6.13 -8.27 -0.41
CA PRO A 44 7.01 -7.65 -1.37
C PRO A 44 8.45 -7.55 -0.87
N THR A 45 9.39 -7.60 -1.80
CA THR A 45 10.84 -7.58 -1.50
C THR A 45 11.61 -6.43 -2.16
N ALA A 46 10.92 -5.58 -2.93
CA ALA A 46 11.55 -4.56 -3.78
C ALA A 46 11.09 -3.15 -3.42
N GLU A 47 10.69 -2.91 -2.17
CA GLU A 47 10.40 -1.54 -1.72
C GLU A 47 11.70 -0.72 -1.71
N LEU A 48 11.61 0.55 -2.11
CA LEU A 48 12.71 1.49 -1.92
C LEU A 48 13.00 1.64 -0.42
N SER A 49 14.27 1.83 -0.07
CA SER A 49 14.69 2.05 1.33
C SER A 49 15.81 3.08 1.50
N ASP A 50 16.34 3.61 0.39
CA ASP A 50 17.53 4.45 0.37
C ASP A 50 17.24 5.91 -0.02
N GLY A 51 18.25 6.77 0.10
CA GLY A 51 18.24 8.12 -0.47
C GLY A 51 17.15 9.04 0.08
N GLY A 52 16.74 8.89 1.34
CA GLY A 52 15.71 9.75 1.95
C GLY A 52 14.27 9.38 1.56
N TYR A 53 14.06 8.22 0.93
CA TYR A 53 12.73 7.69 0.67
C TYR A 53 11.96 7.45 1.98
N ALA A 54 10.69 7.84 1.96
CA ALA A 54 9.72 7.52 2.98
C ALA A 54 8.35 7.32 2.33
N ARG A 55 7.57 6.37 2.85
CA ARG A 55 6.18 6.19 2.44
C ARG A 55 5.37 7.45 2.71
N GLN A 56 4.43 7.77 1.83
CA GLN A 56 3.61 8.98 1.96
C GLN A 56 2.21 8.64 2.43
N THR A 57 1.67 9.40 3.38
CA THR A 57 0.28 9.21 3.84
C THR A 57 -0.71 9.42 2.69
N LEU A 58 -1.70 8.55 2.59
CA LEU A 58 -2.79 8.61 1.64
C LEU A 58 -4.12 8.85 2.36
N ALA A 59 -4.71 10.01 2.10
CA ALA A 59 -6.05 10.36 2.53
C ALA A 59 -7.03 10.21 1.36
N LEU A 60 -8.03 9.34 1.54
CA LEU A 60 -9.06 9.03 0.54
C LEU A 60 -10.38 9.70 0.90
N ASP A 61 -11.11 10.18 -0.11
CA ASP A 61 -12.48 10.63 0.05
C ASP A 61 -13.41 9.48 0.48
N ALA A 62 -14.54 9.84 1.09
CA ALA A 62 -15.61 8.89 1.33
C ALA A 62 -16.06 8.28 0.00
N ALA A 63 -16.17 6.95 -0.06
CA ALA A 63 -16.55 6.27 -1.28
C ALA A 63 -17.97 6.66 -1.72
N ALA A 64 -18.13 7.04 -2.99
CA ALA A 64 -19.39 7.42 -3.59
C ALA A 64 -19.46 6.93 -5.04
N GLY A 65 -20.61 6.42 -5.47
CA GLY A 65 -20.78 5.92 -6.84
C GLY A 65 -19.92 4.70 -7.20
N GLY A 66 -19.32 4.03 -6.21
CA GLY A 66 -18.39 2.91 -6.43
C GLY A 66 -16.93 3.33 -6.58
N GLU A 67 -16.60 4.60 -6.29
CA GLU A 67 -15.27 5.17 -6.47
C GLU A 67 -14.84 5.96 -5.22
N SER A 68 -13.53 6.17 -5.08
CA SER A 68 -12.91 7.07 -4.11
C SER A 68 -11.61 7.61 -4.72
N ALA A 69 -11.19 8.79 -4.30
CA ALA A 69 -10.00 9.47 -4.81
C ALA A 69 -9.14 9.98 -3.66
N ASN A 70 -7.84 10.15 -3.93
CA ASN A 70 -6.95 10.84 -3.02
C ASN A 70 -7.33 12.32 -2.95
N THR A 71 -7.37 12.84 -1.73
CA THR A 71 -7.82 14.22 -1.44
C THR A 71 -6.74 15.28 -1.69
N ALA A 72 -5.49 14.87 -1.84
CA ALA A 72 -4.35 15.73 -2.02
C ALA A 72 -3.29 15.08 -2.93
N LEU A 73 -2.40 15.92 -3.48
CA LEU A 73 -1.21 15.44 -4.18
C LEU A 73 -0.32 14.67 -3.22
N ILE A 74 0.20 13.53 -3.69
CA ILE A 74 1.14 12.70 -2.93
C ILE A 74 2.54 13.03 -3.44
N GLU A 75 3.27 13.83 -2.67
CA GLU A 75 4.61 14.28 -3.02
C GLU A 75 5.64 13.49 -2.22
N PHE A 76 6.59 12.88 -2.93
CA PHE A 76 7.72 12.19 -2.30
C PHE A 76 8.89 13.18 -2.12
N PRO A 77 9.72 13.00 -1.07
CA PRO A 77 10.88 13.86 -0.85
C PRO A 77 11.87 13.79 -2.01
N GLU A 78 12.64 14.86 -2.19
CA GLU A 78 13.75 14.85 -3.14
C GLU A 78 14.76 13.76 -2.76
N ALA A 79 15.17 12.97 -3.74
CA ALA A 79 16.13 11.90 -3.55
C ALA A 79 17.48 12.48 -3.11
N THR A 80 17.95 12.10 -1.92
CA THR A 80 19.26 12.50 -1.37
C THR A 80 20.40 11.56 -1.79
N GLY A 81 20.06 10.52 -2.55
CA GLY A 81 20.96 9.56 -3.18
C GLY A 81 20.25 8.86 -4.34
N ASP A 82 20.91 7.91 -4.99
CA ASP A 82 20.30 7.18 -6.12
C ASP A 82 19.16 6.30 -5.62
N TRP A 83 17.95 6.58 -6.09
CA TRP A 83 16.83 5.65 -5.99
C TRP A 83 16.89 4.67 -7.14
N ASP A 84 16.59 3.41 -6.87
CA ASP A 84 16.30 2.46 -7.93
C ASP A 84 15.14 2.98 -8.81
N ALA A 85 15.14 2.54 -10.08
CA ALA A 85 14.08 2.91 -11.00
C ALA A 85 12.71 2.49 -10.45
N VAL A 86 11.89 3.48 -10.07
CA VAL A 86 10.54 3.25 -9.56
C VAL A 86 9.68 2.75 -10.72
N THR A 87 9.20 1.52 -10.61
CA THR A 87 8.33 0.90 -11.63
C THR A 87 6.92 0.67 -11.12
N HIS A 88 6.74 0.59 -9.80
CA HIS A 88 5.48 0.23 -9.15
C HIS A 88 5.25 1.08 -7.90
N ALA A 89 3.99 1.24 -7.53
CA ALA A 89 3.56 1.81 -6.27
C ALA A 89 2.44 0.95 -5.71
N ALA A 90 2.32 0.89 -4.38
CA ALA A 90 1.28 0.14 -3.69
C ALA A 90 0.75 0.90 -2.49
N MET A 91 -0.51 0.66 -2.16
CA MET A 91 -1.14 1.10 -0.92
C MET A 91 -0.82 0.12 0.20
N VAL A 92 -0.36 0.62 1.34
CA VAL A 92 0.09 -0.19 2.47
C VAL A 92 -0.44 0.38 3.79
N ASP A 93 -0.49 -0.43 4.84
CA ASP A 93 -1.15 -0.09 6.11
C ASP A 93 -0.19 0.42 7.21
N HIS A 94 1.11 0.55 6.92
CA HIS A 94 2.11 0.97 7.91
C HIS A 94 3.08 2.02 7.35
N VAL A 95 3.60 2.90 8.21
CA VAL A 95 4.45 4.04 7.83
C VAL A 95 5.86 3.64 7.38
N ASP A 96 6.49 2.65 8.04
CA ASP A 96 7.90 2.29 7.79
C ASP A 96 8.24 0.80 7.99
N ASN A 97 7.51 0.07 8.84
CA ASN A 97 7.74 -1.37 9.06
C ASN A 97 7.74 -2.16 7.74
N THR A 98 8.69 -3.09 7.62
CA THR A 98 8.94 -3.96 6.46
C THR A 98 8.71 -5.45 6.77
N ASP A 99 8.17 -5.80 7.94
CA ASP A 99 7.79 -7.17 8.30
C ASP A 99 6.49 -7.58 7.60
N TRP A 100 6.60 -7.77 6.27
CA TRP A 100 5.49 -8.02 5.36
C TRP A 100 4.72 -9.30 5.68
N GLY A 101 3.39 -9.20 5.64
CA GLY A 101 2.48 -10.30 5.94
C GLY A 101 2.29 -10.56 7.43
N VAL A 102 2.91 -9.77 8.30
CA VAL A 102 2.77 -9.84 9.76
C VAL A 102 2.28 -8.51 10.31
N ASP A 103 3.14 -7.49 10.25
CA ASP A 103 2.88 -6.16 10.83
C ASP A 103 2.59 -5.09 9.78
N VAL A 104 2.97 -5.34 8.53
CA VAL A 104 2.63 -4.51 7.37
C VAL A 104 2.01 -5.37 6.28
N ASN A 105 0.99 -4.83 5.63
CA ASN A 105 0.30 -5.47 4.53
C ASN A 105 0.16 -4.52 3.33
N VAL A 106 0.34 -5.10 2.14
CA VAL A 106 -0.08 -4.52 0.88
C VAL A 106 -1.60 -4.61 0.79
N LEU A 107 -2.25 -3.52 0.42
CA LEU A 107 -3.68 -3.43 0.20
C LEU A 107 -4.01 -3.54 -1.29
N MET A 108 -3.35 -2.71 -2.12
CA MET A 108 -3.55 -2.60 -3.58
C MET A 108 -2.29 -2.13 -4.29
#